data_AF-A0A7J6PS54-F1
#
_entry.id   AF-A0A7J6PS54-F1
#
_cell.length_a   1.000
_cell.length_b   1.000
_cell.length_c   1.000
_cell.angle_alpha   90.00
_cell.angle_beta   90.00
_cell.angle_gamma   90.00
#
_symmetry.space_group_name_H-M   'P 1'
#
loop_
_entity.id
_entity.type
_entity.pdbx_description
1 polymer ?
#
loop_
_entity_poly.entity_id
_entity_poly.type
_entity_poly.pdbx_seq_one_letter_code
_entity_poly.pdbx_strand_id
1 'polypeptide(L)'
;MVGTFKLSSEQLSAQDHYDYGMRAVKSTIDACGLLKRTLGDQLGEDQIVLRALRDVNVPKFLQDDLPLFENIISDLFPTTERPKVDYGNLSAALDEVFKKNNVQGTEWFVVKVVQLLDTLKVRHGMMLVGPTGAGKTTNYRMLQQTMT
;
A
#
# COMPACT_ATOMS: atom_id res chain seq x y z
N MET A 1 14.65 -4.20 7.86
CA MET A 1 14.20 -4.53 6.50
C MET A 1 14.34 -6.02 6.18
N VAL A 2 15.55 -6.60 6.15
CA VAL A 2 15.72 -8.06 5.89
C VAL A 2 15.00 -8.91 6.94
N GLY A 3 15.12 -8.55 8.23
CA GLY A 3 14.39 -9.22 9.31
C GLY A 3 12.87 -9.20 9.14
N THR A 4 12.31 -8.10 8.60
CA THR A 4 10.87 -7.97 8.32
C THR A 4 10.44 -9.01 7.28
N PHE A 5 11.13 -9.08 6.14
CA PHE A 5 10.80 -10.05 5.09
C PHE A 5 11.01 -11.50 5.51
N LYS A 6 12.04 -11.78 6.32
CA LYS A 6 12.27 -13.10 6.89
C LYS A 6 11.10 -13.51 7.80
N LEU A 7 10.74 -12.69 8.79
CA LEU A 7 9.63 -13.00 9.70
C LEU A 7 8.30 -13.09 8.96
N SER A 8 8.06 -12.22 7.98
CA SER A 8 6.87 -12.33 7.11
C SER A 8 6.82 -13.66 6.36
N SER A 9 7.95 -14.17 5.85
CA SER A 9 7.99 -15.46 5.18
C SER A 9 7.79 -16.66 6.11
N GLU A 10 8.12 -16.51 7.39
CA GLU A 10 8.04 -17.57 8.41
C GLU A 10 6.68 -17.59 9.13
N GLN A 11 5.99 -16.45 9.25
CA GLN A 11 4.80 -16.30 10.07
C GLN A 11 3.51 -16.03 9.29
N LEU A 12 3.57 -15.47 8.08
CA LEU A 12 2.37 -15.23 7.27
C LEU A 12 1.95 -16.48 6.51
N SER A 13 0.70 -16.51 6.06
CA SER A 13 0.20 -17.61 5.25
C SER A 13 1.00 -17.79 3.94
N ALA A 14 1.09 -19.03 3.46
CA ALA A 14 1.75 -19.34 2.19
C ALA A 14 0.80 -19.03 1.02
N GLN A 15 1.08 -17.96 0.29
CA GLN A 15 0.32 -17.55 -0.90
C GLN A 15 1.23 -17.48 -2.13
N ASP A 16 0.74 -17.95 -3.29
CA ASP A 16 1.50 -17.99 -4.53
C ASP A 16 1.97 -16.61 -5.02
N HIS A 17 1.26 -15.54 -4.64
CA HIS A 17 1.53 -14.17 -5.05
C HIS A 17 2.41 -13.40 -4.05
N TYR A 18 2.83 -14.03 -2.95
CA TYR A 18 3.74 -13.42 -1.99
C TYR A 18 5.18 -13.49 -2.50
N ASP A 19 5.88 -12.36 -2.40
CA ASP A 19 7.30 -12.24 -2.77
C ASP A 19 8.05 -11.59 -1.60
N TYR A 20 8.92 -12.38 -0.98
CA TYR A 20 9.80 -11.98 0.12
C TYR A 20 11.28 -11.96 -0.29
N GLY A 21 11.57 -12.15 -1.58
CA GLY A 21 12.94 -12.22 -2.10
C GLY A 21 13.61 -10.86 -2.28
N MET A 22 14.80 -10.87 -2.90
CA MET A 22 15.59 -9.66 -3.16
C MET A 22 14.85 -8.59 -3.99
N ARG A 23 13.90 -9.02 -4.83
CA ARG A 23 13.07 -8.09 -5.61
C ARG A 23 12.16 -7.24 -4.71
N ALA A 24 11.58 -7.84 -3.68
CA ALA A 24 10.75 -7.14 -2.69
C ALA A 24 11.60 -6.15 -1.88
N VAL A 25 12.80 -6.56 -1.47
CA VAL A 25 13.77 -5.69 -0.79
C VAL A 25 14.14 -4.48 -1.67
N LYS A 26 14.54 -4.71 -2.93
CA LYS A 26 14.88 -3.64 -3.87
C LYS A 26 13.72 -2.66 -4.04
N SER A 27 12.51 -3.18 -4.25
CA SER A 27 11.33 -2.33 -4.45
C SER A 27 11.01 -1.46 -3.24
N THR A 28 11.30 -1.97 -2.03
CA THR A 28 11.14 -1.20 -0.79
C THR A 28 12.18 -0.09 -0.70
N ILE A 29 13.43 -0.36 -1.07
CA ILE A 29 14.49 0.65 -1.11
C ILE A 29 14.18 1.74 -2.14
N ASP A 30 13.68 1.36 -3.33
CA ASP A 30 13.27 2.32 -4.37
C ASP A 30 12.13 3.23 -3.84
N ALA A 31 11.16 2.67 -3.12
CA ALA A 31 10.09 3.42 -2.46
C ALA A 31 10.61 4.34 -1.34
N CYS A 32 11.54 3.88 -0.50
CA CYS A 32 12.21 4.74 0.49
C CYS A 32 12.90 5.93 -0.19
N GLY A 33 13.60 5.69 -1.31
CA GLY A 33 14.29 6.74 -2.05
C GLY A 33 13.31 7.80 -2.61
N LEU A 34 12.15 7.35 -3.11
CA LEU A 34 11.08 8.27 -3.54
C LEU A 34 10.55 9.10 -2.37
N LEU A 35 10.20 8.44 -1.26
CA LEU A 35 9.68 9.11 -0.08
C LEU A 35 10.69 10.10 0.53
N LYS A 36 11.98 9.74 0.57
CA LYS A 36 13.05 10.64 1.06
C LYS A 36 13.18 11.90 0.22
N ARG A 37 13.00 11.82 -1.10
CA ARG A 37 13.04 13.02 -1.97
C ARG A 37 11.82 13.92 -1.79
N THR A 38 10.66 13.36 -1.47
CA THR A 38 9.40 14.11 -1.37
C THR A 38 9.13 14.63 0.04
N LEU A 39 9.50 13.86 1.06
CA LEU A 39 9.12 14.07 2.47
C LEU A 39 10.33 14.04 3.43
N GLY A 40 11.56 14.04 2.92
CA GLY A 40 12.77 13.89 3.73
C GLY A 40 12.97 14.99 4.79
N ASP A 41 12.44 16.18 4.55
CA ASP A 41 12.51 17.29 5.51
C ASP A 41 11.43 17.22 6.60
N GLN A 42 10.40 16.38 6.40
CA GLN A 42 9.22 16.27 7.28
C GLN A 42 9.23 15.00 8.13
N LEU A 43 9.79 13.91 7.61
CA LEU A 43 9.76 12.59 8.24
C LEU A 43 11.18 12.10 8.59
N GLY A 44 11.29 11.44 9.74
CA GLY A 44 12.51 10.72 10.11
C GLY A 44 12.82 9.57 9.14
N GLU A 45 14.09 9.19 9.03
CA GLU A 45 14.49 8.08 8.14
C GLU A 45 13.83 6.76 8.53
N ASP A 46 13.64 6.51 9.83
CA ASP A 46 12.93 5.37 10.38
C ASP A 46 11.45 5.36 9.96
N GLN A 47 10.77 6.51 10.04
CA GLN A 47 9.39 6.68 9.57
C GLN A 47 9.26 6.47 8.05
N ILE A 48 10.24 6.94 7.28
CA ILE A 48 10.29 6.73 5.82
C ILE A 48 10.41 5.24 5.50
N VAL A 49 11.31 4.52 6.19
CA VAL A 49 11.48 3.07 6.00
C VAL A 49 10.23 2.31 6.40
N LEU A 50 9.64 2.66 7.55
CA LEU A 50 8.38 2.08 8.02
C LEU A 50 7.25 2.29 7.00
N ARG A 51 7.12 3.50 6.47
CA ARG A 51 6.10 3.82 5.47
C ARG A 51 6.30 3.01 4.19
N ALA A 52 7.52 3.00 3.65
CA ALA A 52 7.85 2.27 2.44
C ALA A 52 7.57 0.76 2.57
N LEU A 53 7.94 0.17 3.72
CA LEU A 53 7.68 -1.24 4.00
C LEU A 53 6.19 -1.57 3.96
N ARG A 54 5.34 -0.70 4.51
CA ARG A 54 3.89 -0.89 4.51
C ARG A 54 3.31 -0.72 3.11
N ASP A 55 3.64 0.37 2.42
CA ASP A 55 3.10 0.68 1.09
C ASP A 55 3.42 -0.40 0.07
N VAL A 56 4.60 -1.02 0.16
CA VAL A 56 5.02 -2.07 -0.78
C VAL A 56 4.38 -3.43 -0.48
N ASN A 57 4.00 -3.71 0.76
CA ASN A 57 3.60 -5.07 1.17
C ASN A 57 2.12 -5.21 1.54
N VAL A 58 1.53 -4.23 2.23
CA VAL A 58 0.11 -4.27 2.65
C VAL A 58 -0.85 -4.50 1.47
N PRO A 59 -0.68 -3.91 0.27
CA PRO A 59 -1.61 -4.16 -0.84
C PRO A 59 -1.61 -5.60 -1.34
N LYS A 60 -0.57 -6.38 -1.05
CA LYS A 60 -0.42 -7.77 -1.48
C LYS A 60 -1.02 -8.76 -0.49
N PHE A 61 -1.08 -8.41 0.79
CA PHE A 61 -1.47 -9.35 1.84
C PHE A 61 -2.97 -9.57 1.90
N LEU A 62 -3.34 -10.79 2.31
CA LEU A 62 -4.68 -11.15 2.72
C LEU A 62 -5.07 -10.41 4.00
N GLN A 63 -6.37 -10.24 4.20
CA GLN A 63 -6.89 -9.54 5.38
C GLN A 63 -6.47 -10.20 6.70
N ASP A 64 -6.43 -11.54 6.74
CA ASP A 64 -6.06 -12.31 7.93
C ASP A 64 -4.56 -12.21 8.26
N ASP A 65 -3.73 -11.90 7.27
CA ASP A 65 -2.27 -11.74 7.43
C ASP A 65 -1.90 -10.31 7.87
N LEU A 66 -2.80 -9.32 7.72
CA LEU A 66 -2.52 -7.94 8.09
C LEU A 66 -2.20 -7.78 9.59
N PRO A 67 -2.98 -8.36 10.55
CA PRO A 67 -2.65 -8.24 11.98
C PRO A 67 -1.29 -8.85 12.33
N LEU A 68 -0.94 -9.99 11.72
CA LEU A 68 0.35 -10.65 11.93
C LEU A 68 1.50 -9.76 11.43
N PHE A 69 1.33 -9.16 10.24
CA PHE A 69 2.31 -8.22 9.70
C PHE A 69 2.47 -6.97 10.59
N GLU A 70 1.38 -6.42 11.11
CA GLU A 70 1.44 -5.26 12.02
C GLU A 70 2.18 -5.60 13.33
N ASN A 71 2.04 -6.83 13.85
CA ASN A 71 2.80 -7.29 15.02
C ASN A 71 4.31 -7.36 14.71
N ILE A 72 4.68 -7.97 13.57
CA ILE A 72 6.09 -8.02 13.13
C ILE A 72 6.67 -6.61 12.99
N ILE A 73 5.88 -5.66 12.46
CA ILE A 73 6.30 -4.27 12.32
C ILE A 73 6.46 -3.59 13.69
N SER A 74 5.52 -3.80 14.61
CA SER A 74 5.60 -3.24 15.97
C SER A 74 6.82 -3.75 16.74
N ASP A 75 7.17 -5.02 16.58
CA ASP A 75 8.36 -5.61 17.22
C ASP A 75 9.67 -5.04 16.65
N LEU A 76 9.71 -4.77 15.34
CA LEU A 76 10.90 -4.28 14.66
C LEU A 76 11.07 -2.75 14.71
N PHE A 77 9.97 -2.01 14.91
CA PHE A 77 9.94 -0.54 14.96
C PHE A 77 9.17 -0.06 16.22
N PRO A 78 9.61 -0.43 17.44
CA PRO A 78 8.83 -0.21 18.66
C PRO A 78 8.64 1.27 19.02
N THR A 79 9.56 2.14 18.60
CA THR A 79 9.58 3.56 18.93
C THR A 79 9.15 4.46 17.78
N THR A 80 8.96 3.91 16.58
CA THR A 80 8.67 4.70 15.39
C THR A 80 7.17 4.81 15.20
N GLU A 81 6.64 6.02 15.36
CA GLU A 81 5.22 6.27 15.10
C GLU A 81 4.87 6.11 13.62
N ARG A 82 3.68 5.56 13.35
CA ARG A 82 3.16 5.43 12.00
C ARG A 82 2.91 6.83 11.40
N PRO A 83 3.57 7.19 10.27
CA PRO A 83 3.32 8.47 9.64
C PRO A 83 1.88 8.52 9.09
N LYS A 84 1.15 9.58 9.45
CA LYS A 84 -0.15 9.89 8.86
C LYS A 84 0.06 10.36 7.44
N VAL A 85 -0.69 9.80 6.50
CA VAL A 85 -0.67 10.26 5.12
C VAL A 85 -1.93 11.05 4.85
N ASP A 86 -1.70 12.31 4.51
CA ASP A 86 -2.73 13.19 4.03
C ASP A 86 -2.83 13.03 2.51
N TYR A 87 -3.96 12.50 2.06
CA TYR A 87 -4.28 12.36 0.64
C TYR A 87 -4.91 13.63 0.06
N GLY A 88 -5.08 14.68 0.87
CA GLY A 88 -5.54 16.00 0.47
C GLY A 88 -6.82 15.95 -0.36
N ASN A 89 -6.78 16.59 -1.52
CA ASN A 89 -7.93 16.71 -2.43
C ASN A 89 -8.32 15.39 -3.11
N LEU A 90 -7.51 14.34 -3.04
CA LEU A 90 -7.80 13.07 -3.71
C LEU A 90 -9.07 12.42 -3.16
N SER A 91 -9.26 12.45 -1.83
CA SER A 91 -10.45 11.87 -1.19
C SER A 91 -11.72 12.60 -1.63
N ALA A 92 -11.68 13.93 -1.69
CA ALA A 92 -12.82 14.73 -2.15
C ALA A 92 -13.15 14.45 -3.63
N ALA A 93 -12.13 14.37 -4.50
CA ALA A 93 -12.32 14.05 -5.90
C ALA A 93 -12.86 12.62 -6.12
N LEU A 94 -12.39 11.64 -5.34
CA LEU A 94 -12.92 10.27 -5.36
C LEU A 94 -14.41 10.24 -5.02
N ASP A 95 -14.83 10.98 -4.00
CA ASP A 95 -16.24 11.04 -3.59
C ASP A 95 -17.15 11.61 -4.69
N GLU A 96 -16.68 12.62 -5.42
CA GLU A 96 -17.41 13.17 -6.57
C GLU A 96 -17.53 12.15 -7.71
N VAL A 97 -16.44 11.48 -8.04
CA VAL A 97 -16.40 10.45 -9.09
C VAL A 97 -17.28 9.26 -8.73
N PHE A 98 -17.28 8.82 -7.47
CA PHE A 98 -18.15 7.75 -7.00
C PHE A 98 -19.62 8.10 -7.13
N LYS A 99 -20.02 9.32 -6.73
CA LYS A 99 -21.39 9.81 -6.92
C LYS A 99 -21.78 9.85 -8.39
N LYS A 100 -20.90 10.37 -9.26
CA LYS A 100 -21.14 10.47 -10.71
C LYS A 100 -21.37 9.10 -11.37
N ASN A 101 -20.67 8.07 -10.91
CA ASN A 101 -20.75 6.71 -11.47
C ASN A 101 -21.73 5.80 -10.72
N ASN A 102 -22.51 6.34 -9.76
CA ASN A 102 -23.41 5.58 -8.89
C ASN A 102 -22.71 4.39 -8.19
N VAL A 103 -21.46 4.61 -7.74
CA VAL A 103 -20.68 3.63 -6.98
C VAL A 103 -20.72 4.01 -5.51
N GLN A 104 -20.93 3.03 -4.62
CA GLN A 104 -20.82 3.25 -3.19
C GLN A 104 -19.35 3.27 -2.76
N GLY A 105 -18.86 4.45 -2.38
CA GLY A 105 -17.52 4.65 -1.82
C GLY A 105 -17.41 4.15 -0.38
N THR A 106 -17.36 2.84 -0.17
CA THR A 106 -17.03 2.33 1.17
C THR A 106 -15.59 2.69 1.52
N GLU A 107 -15.31 2.90 2.82
CA GLU A 107 -13.95 3.24 3.28
C GLU A 107 -12.91 2.24 2.78
N TRP A 108 -13.23 0.95 2.83
CA TRP A 108 -12.39 -0.10 2.28
C TRP A 108 -12.09 0.09 0.79
N PHE A 109 -13.10 0.45 -0.02
CA PHE A 109 -12.92 0.65 -1.45
C PHE A 109 -12.08 1.89 -1.76
N VAL A 110 -12.29 3.00 -1.03
CA VAL A 110 -11.46 4.21 -1.11
C VAL A 110 -9.99 3.84 -0.84
N VAL A 111 -9.73 3.11 0.25
CA VAL A 111 -8.37 2.66 0.61
C VAL A 111 -7.77 1.80 -0.51
N LYS A 112 -8.54 0.92 -1.15
CA LYS A 112 -8.05 0.11 -2.28
C LYS A 112 -7.74 0.93 -3.54
N VAL A 113 -8.49 2.00 -3.81
CA VAL A 113 -8.19 2.91 -4.93
C VAL A 113 -6.92 3.72 -4.65
N VAL A 114 -6.75 4.17 -3.41
CA VAL A 114 -5.54 4.87 -2.96
C VAL A 114 -4.31 3.96 -3.00
N GLN A 115 -4.43 2.71 -2.53
CA GLN A 115 -3.37 1.71 -2.63
C GLN A 115 -2.95 1.44 -4.08
N LEU A 116 -3.90 1.44 -5.02
CA LEU A 116 -3.61 1.33 -6.44
C LEU A 116 -2.74 2.50 -6.93
N LEU A 117 -3.11 3.74 -6.58
CA LEU A 117 -2.34 4.93 -6.94
C LEU A 117 -0.92 4.88 -6.35
N ASP A 118 -0.78 4.55 -5.07
CA ASP A 118 0.52 4.50 -4.41
C ASP A 118 1.40 3.39 -5.02
N THR A 119 0.81 2.25 -5.39
CA THR A 119 1.55 1.17 -6.08
C THR A 119 1.99 1.61 -7.49
N LEU A 120 1.15 2.35 -8.23
CA LEU A 120 1.46 2.86 -9.58
C LEU A 120 2.65 3.84 -9.56
N LYS A 121 2.80 4.64 -8.51
CA LYS A 121 3.94 5.57 -8.35
C LYS A 121 5.28 4.86 -8.21
N VAL A 122 5.28 3.64 -7.65
CA VAL A 122 6.50 2.87 -7.37
C VAL A 122 6.79 1.85 -8.47
N ARG A 123 5.76 1.30 -9.13
CA ARG A 123 5.90 0.20 -10.08
C ARG A 123 5.06 0.43 -11.34
N HIS A 124 5.69 0.27 -12.50
CA HIS A 124 5.01 0.36 -13.80
C HIS A 124 4.15 -0.87 -14.13
N GLY A 125 4.50 -2.04 -13.59
CA GLY A 125 3.78 -3.29 -13.81
C GLY A 125 3.17 -3.79 -12.50
N MET A 126 1.87 -4.09 -12.52
CA MET A 126 1.16 -4.69 -11.40
C MET A 126 0.03 -5.61 -11.88
N MET A 127 -0.49 -6.42 -10.96
CA MET A 127 -1.64 -7.28 -11.18
C MET A 127 -2.73 -6.92 -10.18
N LEU A 128 -3.96 -6.78 -10.67
CA LEU A 128 -5.15 -6.69 -9.82
C LEU A 128 -5.74 -8.09 -9.67
N VAL A 129 -5.61 -8.66 -8.48
CA VAL A 129 -6.02 -10.04 -8.18
C VAL A 129 -7.28 -10.05 -7.31
N GLY A 130 -8.18 -11.01 -7.58
CA GLY A 130 -9.43 -11.18 -6.83
C GLY A 130 -10.49 -11.91 -7.65
N PRO A 131 -11.61 -12.36 -7.05
CA PRO A 131 -12.64 -13.12 -7.74
C PRO A 131 -13.42 -12.29 -8.77
N THR A 132 -14.17 -12.97 -9.62
CA THR A 132 -15.11 -12.32 -10.57
C THR A 132 -16.12 -11.47 -9.80
N GLY A 133 -16.40 -10.27 -10.30
CA GLY A 133 -17.32 -9.33 -9.63
C GLY A 133 -16.74 -8.56 -8.45
N ALA A 134 -15.48 -8.78 -8.05
CA ALA A 134 -14.86 -8.09 -6.90
C ALA A 134 -14.49 -6.60 -7.12
N GLY A 135 -15.06 -5.94 -8.13
CA GLY A 135 -14.83 -4.50 -8.36
C GLY A 135 -13.44 -4.13 -8.89
N LYS A 136 -12.60 -5.08 -9.32
CA LYS A 136 -11.25 -4.82 -9.85
C LYS A 136 -11.23 -3.81 -11.00
N THR A 137 -12.14 -3.99 -11.95
CA THR A 137 -12.27 -3.10 -13.11
C THR A 137 -12.79 -1.72 -12.72
N THR A 138 -13.75 -1.68 -11.79
CA THR A 138 -14.27 -0.43 -11.25
C THR A 138 -13.17 0.35 -10.54
N ASN A 139 -12.34 -0.30 -9.73
CA ASN A 139 -11.26 0.34 -8.96
C ASN A 139 -10.35 1.20 -9.85
N TYR A 140 -9.70 0.60 -10.87
CA TYR A 140 -8.78 1.37 -11.72
C TYR A 140 -9.51 2.41 -12.59
N ARG A 141 -10.76 2.17 -12.99
CA ARG A 141 -11.58 3.15 -13.73
C ARG A 141 -11.94 4.36 -12.89
N MET A 142 -12.27 4.16 -11.61
CA MET A 142 -12.54 5.27 -10.70
C MET A 142 -11.27 6.09 -10.49
N LEU A 143 -10.12 5.44 -10.30
CA LEU A 143 -8.84 6.14 -10.21
C LEU A 143 -8.55 6.96 -11.47
N GLN A 144 -8.73 6.37 -12.65
CA GLN A 144 -8.52 7.05 -13.93
C GLN A 144 -9.37 8.32 -14.04
N GLN A 145 -10.67 8.23 -13.73
CA GLN A 145 -11.58 9.37 -13.80
C GLN A 145 -11.29 10.43 -12.73
N THR A 146 -10.69 10.05 -11.60
CA THR A 146 -10.30 10.99 -10.53
C THR A 146 -9.06 11.79 -10.92
N MET A 147 -8.19 11.22 -11.76
CA MET A 147 -6.95 11.85 -12.21
C MET A 147 -7.11 12.69 -13.50
N THR A 148 -8.31 12.72 -14.09
CA THR A 148 -8.63 13.45 -15.34
C THR A 148 -9.51 14.65 -15.03
#